data_AF-G4ZRE1-F1
#
_entry.id   AF-G4ZRE1-F1
#
_cell.length_a   1.000
_cell.length_b   1.000
_cell.length_c   1.000
_cell.angle_alpha   90.00
_cell.angle_beta   90.00
_cell.angle_gamma   90.00
#
_symmetry.space_group_name_H-M   'P 1'
#
loop_
_entity.id
_entity.type
_entity.pdbx_description
1 polymer ?
#
loop_
_entity_poly.entity_id
_entity_poly.type
_entity_poly.pdbx_seq_one_letter_code
_entity_poly.pdbx_strand_id
1 'polypeptide(L)'
;MSKKKSEEYLKQRESGFNLSGVHQERLPQYNALLDRNLRHHFESRPLQSHLNELGLIDQRGRIVDLDKQKSKLFIIDQEFKLAEEAERKKQREEEELRRRVQLKRHDALNNARQKEKLLQLKEEKKIAREIVQAAKGYSSVSKPPGSR
;
A
#
# COMPACT_ATOMS: atom_id res chain seq x y z
N MET A 1 -23.42 -78.95 3.55
CA MET A 1 -23.95 -77.60 3.84
C MET A 1 -25.17 -77.36 2.97
N SER A 2 -26.32 -77.00 3.56
CA SER A 2 -27.57 -76.78 2.81
C SER A 2 -27.41 -75.60 1.84
N LYS A 3 -27.83 -75.76 0.59
CA LYS A 3 -27.72 -74.73 -0.48
C LYS A 3 -28.25 -73.36 -0.02
N LYS A 4 -29.32 -73.35 0.77
CA LYS A 4 -29.90 -72.13 1.36
C LYS A 4 -28.94 -71.36 2.27
N LYS A 5 -28.17 -72.05 3.11
CA LYS A 5 -27.18 -71.40 3.98
C LYS A 5 -26.03 -70.79 3.19
N SER A 6 -25.68 -71.39 2.04
CA SER A 6 -24.66 -70.86 1.13
C SER A 6 -25.14 -69.59 0.43
N GLU A 7 -26.39 -69.58 -0.05
CA GLU A 7 -26.99 -68.41 -0.69
C GLU A 7 -27.17 -67.24 0.29
N GLU A 8 -27.57 -67.54 1.53
CA GLU A 8 -27.74 -66.54 2.57
C GLU A 8 -26.40 -65.93 3.00
N TYR A 9 -25.33 -66.74 3.08
CA TYR A 9 -23.97 -66.27 3.30
C TYR A 9 -23.47 -65.37 2.15
N LEU A 10 -23.72 -65.76 0.90
CA LEU A 10 -23.34 -64.94 -0.27
C LEU A 10 -24.12 -63.62 -0.32
N LYS A 11 -25.43 -63.64 -0.03
CA LYS A 11 -26.23 -62.41 0.08
C LYS A 11 -25.75 -61.48 1.18
N GLN A 12 -25.41 -62.01 2.36
CA GLN A 12 -24.85 -61.20 3.44
C GLN A 12 -23.51 -60.59 3.04
N ARG A 13 -22.63 -61.37 2.38
CA ARG A 13 -21.34 -60.89 1.87
C ARG A 13 -21.51 -59.78 0.82
N GLU A 14 -22.49 -59.91 -0.08
CA GLU A 14 -22.78 -58.92 -1.11
C GLU A 14 -23.44 -57.66 -0.55
N SER A 15 -24.28 -57.79 0.49
CA SER A 15 -24.94 -56.64 1.13
C SER A 15 -23.97 -55.65 1.81
N GLY A 16 -22.79 -56.13 2.22
CA GLY A 16 -21.73 -55.28 2.79
C GLY A 16 -20.81 -54.62 1.77
N PHE A 17 -20.87 -55.02 0.49
CA PHE A 17 -20.01 -54.47 -0.56
C PHE A 17 -20.72 -53.31 -1.24
N ASN A 18 -20.47 -52.09 -0.77
CA ASN A 18 -21.04 -50.87 -1.34
C ASN A 18 -19.95 -49.96 -1.92
N LEU A 19 -20.01 -49.71 -3.23
CA LEU A 19 -19.11 -48.80 -3.96
C LEU A 19 -19.63 -47.36 -4.02
N SER A 20 -20.80 -47.05 -3.46
CA SER A 20 -21.47 -45.74 -3.61
C SER A 20 -20.71 -44.55 -3.02
N GLY A 21 -19.71 -44.79 -2.16
CA GLY A 21 -18.85 -43.76 -1.56
C GLY A 21 -17.42 -43.71 -2.11
N VAL A 22 -17.01 -44.69 -2.93
CA VAL A 22 -15.61 -44.83 -3.40
C VAL A 22 -15.19 -43.69 -4.33
N HIS A 23 -16.16 -43.05 -5.00
CA HIS A 23 -15.91 -41.88 -5.85
C HIS A 23 -16.01 -40.53 -5.11
N GLN A 24 -16.41 -40.53 -3.83
CA GLN A 24 -16.58 -39.30 -3.05
C GLN A 24 -15.29 -38.90 -2.33
N GLU A 25 -14.44 -39.86 -1.97
CA GLU A 25 -13.12 -39.57 -1.41
C GLU A 25 -12.10 -39.37 -2.52
N ARG A 26 -11.50 -38.17 -2.57
CA ARG A 26 -10.36 -37.93 -3.45
C ARG A 26 -9.17 -38.70 -2.91
N LEU A 27 -8.61 -39.57 -3.75
CA LEU A 27 -7.35 -40.23 -3.44
C LEU A 27 -6.28 -39.17 -3.10
N PRO A 28 -5.37 -39.45 -2.15
CA PRO A 28 -4.23 -38.58 -1.89
C PRO A 28 -3.49 -38.29 -3.19
N GLN A 29 -3.15 -37.02 -3.41
CA GLN A 29 -2.42 -36.63 -4.62
C GLN A 29 -1.02 -37.24 -4.56
N TYR A 30 -0.72 -38.12 -5.51
CA TYR A 30 0.60 -38.73 -5.61
C TYR A 30 1.65 -37.70 -6.01
N ASN A 31 2.78 -37.68 -5.29
CA ASN A 31 3.92 -36.82 -5.59
C ASN A 31 5.15 -37.66 -5.95
N ALA A 32 5.50 -37.67 -7.23
CA ALA A 32 6.63 -38.42 -7.78
C ALA A 32 7.98 -38.02 -7.17
N LEU A 33 8.13 -36.78 -6.70
CA LEU A 33 9.39 -36.31 -6.10
C LEU A 33 9.69 -37.01 -4.77
N LEU A 34 8.64 -37.40 -4.03
CA LEU A 34 8.78 -38.13 -2.77
C LEU A 34 8.96 -39.65 -3.00
N ASP A 35 8.83 -40.12 -4.24
CA ASP A 35 8.97 -41.54 -4.54
C ASP A 35 10.44 -41.96 -4.52
N ARG A 36 10.74 -42.91 -3.62
CA ARG A 36 12.08 -43.47 -3.46
C ARG A 36 12.57 -44.20 -4.71
N ASN A 37 11.68 -44.84 -5.46
CA ASN A 37 12.02 -45.60 -6.66
C ASN A 37 12.41 -44.68 -7.82
N LEU A 38 11.92 -43.44 -7.82
CA LEU A 38 12.20 -42.44 -8.85
C LEU A 38 13.39 -41.55 -8.52
N ARG A 39 14.06 -41.76 -7.38
CA ARG A 39 15.17 -40.92 -6.93
C ARG A 39 16.27 -40.76 -7.99
N HIS A 40 16.66 -41.85 -8.63
CA HIS A 40 17.72 -41.82 -9.65
C HIS A 40 17.33 -41.04 -10.90
N HIS A 41 16.05 -41.00 -11.25
CA HIS A 41 15.55 -40.18 -12.35
C HIS A 41 15.75 -38.68 -12.03
N PHE A 42 15.45 -38.28 -10.80
CA PHE A 42 15.57 -36.89 -10.31
C PHE A 42 16.99 -36.50 -9.85
N GLU A 43 17.97 -37.41 -9.89
CA GLU A 43 19.38 -37.11 -9.60
C GLU A 43 20.12 -36.46 -10.79
N SER A 44 19.51 -36.42 -11.97
CA SER A 44 20.11 -35.81 -13.17
C SER A 44 20.26 -34.28 -13.04
N ARG A 45 21.47 -33.76 -13.29
CA ARG A 45 21.79 -32.32 -13.14
C ARG A 45 20.87 -31.37 -13.93
N PRO A 46 20.55 -31.63 -15.22
CA PRO A 46 19.66 -30.76 -15.97
C PRO A 46 18.27 -30.70 -15.35
N LEU A 47 17.75 -31.85 -14.91
CA LEU A 47 16.45 -31.93 -14.27
C LEU A 47 16.45 -31.25 -12.91
N GLN A 48 17.53 -31.38 -12.11
CA GLN A 48 17.67 -30.65 -10.86
C GLN A 48 17.72 -29.13 -11.07
N SER A 49 18.43 -28.65 -12.08
CA SER A 49 18.41 -27.21 -12.41
C SER A 49 16.99 -26.73 -12.69
N HIS A 50 16.27 -27.48 -13.52
CA HIS A 50 14.90 -27.15 -13.87
C HIS A 50 13.94 -27.22 -12.66
N LEU A 51 14.07 -28.25 -11.81
CA LEU A 51 13.26 -28.37 -10.59
C LEU A 51 13.57 -27.27 -9.56
N ASN A 52 14.82 -26.79 -9.52
CA ASN A 52 15.22 -25.68 -8.66
C ASN A 52 14.66 -24.35 -9.19
N GLU A 53 14.71 -24.13 -10.51
CA GLU A 53 14.07 -22.97 -11.16
C GLU A 53 12.55 -22.93 -10.90
N LEU A 54 11.89 -24.09 -10.90
CA LEU A 54 10.48 -24.21 -10.56
C LEU A 54 10.19 -24.10 -9.05
N GLY A 55 11.23 -24.08 -8.20
CA GLY A 55 11.08 -24.02 -6.74
C GLY A 55 10.53 -25.29 -6.09
N LEU A 56 10.55 -26.42 -6.81
CA LEU A 56 10.14 -27.73 -6.27
C LEU A 56 11.23 -28.38 -5.43
N ILE A 57 12.49 -27.97 -5.64
CA ILE A 57 13.62 -28.34 -4.82
C ILE A 57 14.42 -27.10 -4.40
N ASP A 58 15.09 -27.19 -3.26
CA ASP A 58 16.03 -26.21 -2.74
C ASP A 58 17.39 -26.31 -3.46
N GLN A 59 18.27 -25.32 -3.29
CA GLN A 59 19.64 -25.29 -3.84
C GLN A 59 20.49 -26.51 -3.42
N ARG A 60 20.11 -27.15 -2.30
CA ARG A 60 20.73 -28.37 -1.77
C ARG A 60 20.12 -29.66 -2.31
N GLY A 61 19.16 -29.58 -3.24
CA GLY A 61 18.43 -30.72 -3.81
C GLY A 61 17.35 -31.31 -2.90
N ARG A 62 16.92 -30.58 -1.87
CA ARG A 62 15.86 -31.01 -0.94
C ARG A 62 14.50 -30.65 -1.49
N ILE A 63 13.53 -31.55 -1.38
CA ILE A 63 12.17 -31.32 -1.89
C ILE A 63 11.46 -30.25 -1.04
N VAL A 64 10.88 -29.27 -1.72
CA VAL A 64 10.10 -28.19 -1.10
C VAL A 64 8.64 -28.60 -1.09
N ASP A 65 8.09 -28.75 0.11
CA ASP A 65 6.65 -28.99 0.30
C ASP A 65 5.90 -27.65 0.28
N LEU A 66 5.36 -27.31 -0.89
CA LEU A 66 4.64 -26.06 -1.11
C LEU A 66 3.40 -25.96 -0.22
N ASP A 67 2.68 -27.06 0.01
CA ASP A 67 1.46 -27.04 0.83
C ASP A 67 1.75 -26.64 2.27
N LYS A 68 2.87 -27.13 2.82
CA LYS A 68 3.33 -26.71 4.16
C LYS A 68 3.79 -25.25 4.21
N GLN A 69 4.26 -24.71 3.09
CA GLN A 69 4.77 -23.34 3.02
C GLN A 69 3.71 -22.31 2.62
N LYS A 70 2.58 -22.72 2.02
CA LYS A 70 1.47 -21.85 1.59
C LYS A 70 1.01 -20.91 2.70
N SER A 71 0.85 -21.40 3.93
CA SER A 71 0.43 -20.56 5.06
C SER A 71 1.44 -19.46 5.37
N LYS A 72 2.74 -19.76 5.31
CA LYS A 72 3.80 -18.76 5.56
C LYS A 72 3.84 -17.72 4.45
N LEU A 73 3.76 -18.16 3.20
CA LEU A 73 3.73 -17.28 2.03
C LEU A 73 2.50 -16.37 2.06
N PHE A 74 1.34 -16.90 2.47
CA PHE A 74 0.12 -16.13 2.62
C PHE A 74 0.23 -15.02 3.68
N ILE A 75 0.82 -15.33 4.84
CA ILE A 75 1.08 -14.33 5.88
C ILE A 75 2.02 -13.24 5.34
N ILE A 76 3.10 -13.63 4.68
CA ILE A 76 4.06 -12.67 4.10
C ILE A 76 3.37 -11.76 3.08
N ASP A 77 2.56 -12.30 2.17
CA ASP A 77 1.82 -11.52 1.18
C ASP A 77 0.85 -10.53 1.85
N GLN A 78 0.18 -10.95 2.92
CA GLN A 78 -0.70 -10.07 3.69
C GLN A 78 0.07 -8.95 4.38
N GLU A 79 1.20 -9.26 5.02
CA GLU A 79 2.07 -8.27 5.65
C GLU A 79 2.63 -7.26 4.63
N PHE A 80 3.02 -7.72 3.43
CA PHE A 80 3.46 -6.85 2.36
C PHE A 80 2.37 -5.87 1.91
N LYS A 81 1.13 -6.35 1.74
CA LYS A 81 -0.01 -5.49 1.38
C LYS A 81 -0.26 -4.42 2.43
N LEU A 82 -0.25 -4.79 3.72
CA LEU A 82 -0.41 -3.85 4.82
C LEU A 82 0.71 -2.81 4.87
N ALA A 83 1.95 -3.25 4.65
CA ALA A 83 3.11 -2.36 4.60
C ALA A 83 3.03 -1.37 3.43
N GLU A 84 2.64 -1.84 2.24
CA GLU A 84 2.49 -1.00 1.05
C GLU A 84 1.37 0.05 1.24
N GLU A 85 0.24 -0.33 1.85
CA GLU A 85 -0.83 0.60 2.18
C GLU A 85 -0.41 1.65 3.21
N ALA A 86 0.32 1.23 4.25
CA ALA A 86 0.85 2.13 5.27
C ALA A 86 1.84 3.14 4.68
N GLU A 87 2.74 2.69 3.81
CA GLU A 87 3.69 3.56 3.12
C GLU A 87 2.95 4.56 2.22
N ARG A 88 2.00 4.08 1.41
CA ARG A 88 1.19 4.92 0.53
C ARG A 88 0.42 5.99 1.30
N LYS A 89 -0.12 5.64 2.47
CA LYS A 89 -0.80 6.59 3.36
C LYS A 89 0.17 7.64 3.89
N LYS A 90 1.35 7.22 4.36
CA LYS A 90 2.38 8.13 4.86
C LYS A 90 2.85 9.12 3.78
N GLN A 91 3.04 8.66 2.55
CA GLN A 91 3.40 9.53 1.42
C GLN A 91 2.32 10.58 1.15
N ARG A 92 1.04 10.20 1.13
CA ARG A 92 -0.09 11.14 0.97
C ARG A 92 -0.14 12.18 2.09
N GLU A 93 0.01 11.74 3.35
CA GLU A 93 0.00 12.65 4.50
C GLU A 93 1.17 13.66 4.44
N GLU A 94 2.35 13.20 4.01
CA GLU A 94 3.52 14.06 3.83
C GLU A 94 3.30 15.08 2.69
N GLU A 95 2.75 14.65 1.55
CA GLU A 95 2.41 15.54 0.44
C GLU A 95 1.38 16.60 0.83
N GLU A 96 0.34 16.21 1.56
CA GLU A 96 -0.66 17.14 2.08
C GLU A 96 -0.05 18.16 3.04
N LEU A 97 0.81 17.70 3.96
CA LEU A 97 1.51 18.58 4.89
C LEU A 97 2.38 19.58 4.14
N ARG A 98 3.14 19.12 3.14
CA ARG A 98 3.97 19.97 2.27
C ARG A 98 3.11 21.04 1.57
N ARG A 99 1.97 20.65 0.99
CA ARG A 99 1.03 21.60 0.35
C ARG A 99 0.49 22.62 1.35
N ARG A 100 0.07 22.19 2.54
CA ARG A 100 -0.45 23.10 3.59
C ARG A 100 0.62 24.10 4.05
N VAL A 101 1.86 23.66 4.23
CA VAL A 101 2.97 24.53 4.64
C VAL A 101 3.27 25.57 3.55
N GLN A 102 3.28 25.16 2.27
CA GLN A 102 3.50 26.08 1.15
C GLN A 102 2.39 27.12 1.04
N LEU A 103 1.12 26.72 1.16
CA LEU A 103 -0.03 27.64 1.16
C LEU A 103 0.07 28.64 2.32
N LYS A 104 0.29 28.17 3.55
CA LYS A 104 0.45 29.07 4.71
C LYS A 104 1.60 30.06 4.54
N ARG A 105 2.73 29.61 3.97
CA ARG A 105 3.86 30.48 3.67
C ARG A 105 3.49 31.54 2.63
N HIS A 106 2.77 31.15 1.58
CA HIS A 106 2.30 32.08 0.56
C HIS A 106 1.32 33.13 1.12
N ASP A 107 0.35 32.70 1.92
CA ASP A 107 -0.61 33.59 2.58
C ASP A 107 0.09 34.56 3.54
N ALA A 108 1.06 34.09 4.32
CA ALA A 108 1.85 34.94 5.20
C ALA A 108 2.61 36.03 4.43
N LEU A 109 3.22 35.67 3.29
CA LEU A 109 3.91 36.62 2.41
C LEU A 109 2.96 37.65 1.80
N ASN A 110 1.78 37.22 1.34
CA ASN A 110 0.77 38.11 0.78
C ASN A 110 0.23 39.09 1.83
N ASN A 111 -0.06 38.60 3.03
CA ASN A 111 -0.50 39.43 4.16
C ASN A 111 0.57 40.46 4.56
N ALA A 112 1.86 40.07 4.55
CA ALA A 112 2.96 40.99 4.83
C ALA A 112 3.03 42.11 3.77
N ARG A 113 2.96 41.75 2.48
CA ARG A 113 2.94 42.74 1.37
C ARG A 113 1.74 43.69 1.45
N GLN A 114 0.56 43.18 1.79
CA GLN A 114 -0.63 44.03 1.95
C GLN A 114 -0.46 45.01 3.12
N LYS A 115 0.08 44.55 4.26
CA LYS A 115 0.37 45.42 5.41
C LYS A 115 1.38 46.50 5.07
N GLU A 116 2.44 46.15 4.35
CA GLU A 116 3.47 47.10 3.90
C GLU A 116 2.87 48.19 3.01
N LYS A 117 2.08 47.82 1.98
CA LYS A 117 1.37 48.79 1.13
C LYS A 117 0.44 49.71 1.93
N LEU A 118 -0.24 49.17 2.93
CA LEU A 118 -1.17 49.93 3.76
C LEU A 118 -0.42 50.92 4.67
N LEU A 119 0.76 50.55 5.18
CA LEU A 119 1.63 51.45 5.93
C LEU A 119 2.18 52.58 5.04
N GLN A 120 2.67 52.25 3.84
CA GLN A 120 3.13 53.25 2.86
C GLN A 120 2.02 54.27 2.53
N LEU A 121 0.80 53.81 2.24
CA LEU A 121 -0.34 54.70 2.00
C LEU A 121 -0.71 55.57 3.20
N LYS A 122 -0.52 55.08 4.43
CA LYS A 122 -0.75 55.86 5.66
C LYS A 122 0.32 56.94 5.83
N GLU A 123 1.59 56.60 5.58
CA GLU A 123 2.71 57.54 5.64
C GLU A 123 2.57 58.63 4.58
N GLU A 124 2.26 58.26 3.33
CA GLU A 124 1.99 59.22 2.24
C GLU A 124 0.85 60.17 2.61
N LYS A 125 -0.26 59.66 3.16
CA LYS A 125 -1.38 60.50 3.62
C LYS A 125 -0.98 61.42 4.78
N LYS A 126 -0.09 60.98 5.66
CA LYS A 126 0.43 61.80 6.77
C LYS A 126 1.29 62.94 6.23
N ILE A 127 2.24 62.63 5.34
CA ILE A 127 3.10 63.61 4.67
C ILE A 127 2.25 64.61 3.88
N ALA A 128 1.26 64.15 3.10
CA ALA A 128 0.37 65.03 2.35
C ALA A 128 -0.42 65.98 3.27
N ARG A 129 -0.91 65.50 4.42
CA ARG A 129 -1.56 66.37 5.42
C ARG A 129 -0.61 67.40 5.99
N GLU A 130 0.61 67.02 6.35
CA GLU A 130 1.64 67.94 6.86
C GLU A 130 2.00 69.01 5.83
N ILE A 131 2.16 68.63 4.55
CA ILE A 131 2.41 69.58 3.45
C ILE A 131 1.25 70.57 3.29
N VAL A 132 0.00 70.08 3.26
CA VAL A 132 -1.18 70.95 3.15
C VAL A 132 -1.27 71.91 4.34
N GLN A 133 -0.99 71.43 5.55
CA GLN A 133 -1.02 72.25 6.75
C GLN A 133 0.09 73.31 6.76
N ALA A 134 1.31 72.96 6.34
CA ALA A 134 2.42 73.88 6.18
C ALA A 134 2.13 74.94 5.10
N ALA A 135 1.59 74.54 3.95
CA ALA A 135 1.22 75.44 2.86
C ALA A 135 0.10 76.41 3.27
N LYS A 136 -0.89 75.94 4.05
CA LYS A 136 -1.97 76.79 4.58
C LYS A 136 -1.45 77.79 5.62
N GLY A 137 -0.48 77.38 6.45
CA GLY A 137 0.25 78.27 7.35
C GLY A 137 1.04 79.35 6.61
N TYR A 138 1.73 78.99 5.52
CA TYR A 138 2.47 79.94 4.68
C TYR A 138 1.55 80.96 3.98
N SER A 139 0.40 80.52 3.46
CA SER A 139 -0.57 81.41 2.80
C SER A 139 -1.23 82.43 3.75
N SER A 140 -1.28 82.17 5.06
CA SER A 140 -1.76 83.15 6.04
C SER A 140 -0.74 84.25 6.36
N VAL A 141 0.54 84.05 6.03
CA VAL A 141 1.62 85.03 6.28
C VAL A 141 1.85 85.93 5.05
N SER A 142 1.39 85.54 3.86
CA SER A 142 1.64 86.27 2.62
C SER A 142 0.57 87.30 2.22
N LYS A 143 -0.38 87.66 3.09
CA LYS A 143 -1.27 88.80 2.83
C LYS A 143 -0.48 90.09 3.14
N PRO A 144 -0.11 90.92 2.16
CA PRO A 144 0.57 92.17 2.45
C PRO A 144 -0.42 93.09 3.21
N PRO A 145 0.05 93.87 4.21
CA PRO A 145 -0.76 94.92 4.80
C PRO A 145 -1.10 95.93 3.70
N GLY A 146 -2.39 96.23 3.55
CA GLY A 146 -2.89 97.09 2.48
C GLY A 146 -2.17 98.42 2.40
N SER A 147 -1.75 98.79 1.19
CA SER A 147 -1.44 100.17 0.83
C SER A 147 -2.73 100.93 0.58
N ARG A 148 -2.76 102.14 1.14
CA ARG A 148 -3.83 103.15 1.22
C ARG A 148 -4.60 103.41 -0.08
#